data_AF-A0AAW4UZB6-F1
#
_entry.id   AF-A0AAW4UZB6-F1
#
_cell.length_a   1.000
_cell.length_b   1.000
_cell.length_c   1.000
_cell.angle_alpha   90.00
_cell.angle_beta   90.00
_cell.angle_gamma   90.00
#
_symmetry.space_group_name_H-M   'P 1'
#
loop_
_entity.id
_entity.type
_entity.pdbx_description
1 polymer ?
#
loop_
_entity_poly.entity_id
_entity_poly.type
_entity_poly.pdbx_seq_one_letter_code
_entity_poly.pdbx_strand_id
1 'polypeptide(L)' 'MEKTIIAALLMLISLTSYAQGLMWTAKAELNMSSMSNVEESKMHPGFYAGIGAGYVIDETRSVRPSLLFTMKGVKQDYKF' A
#
# COMPACT_ATOMS: atom_id res chain seq x y z
N MET A 1 -7.11 -23.27 -20.22
CA MET A 1 -6.55 -22.40 -19.16
C MET A 1 -7.52 -21.30 -18.72
N GLU A 2 -8.42 -20.85 -19.58
CA GLU A 2 -9.36 -19.75 -19.27
C GLU A 2 -10.38 -20.16 -18.19
N LYS A 3 -10.95 -21.36 -18.30
CA LYS A 3 -11.93 -21.90 -17.33
C LYS A 3 -11.35 -22.11 -15.93
N THR A 4 -10.07 -22.47 -15.83
CA THR A 4 -9.36 -22.65 -14.56
C THR A 4 -9.03 -21.31 -13.90
N ILE A 5 -8.70 -20.27 -14.69
CA ILE A 5 -8.49 -18.91 -14.17
C ILE A 5 -9.81 -18.34 -13.62
N ILE A 6 -10.91 -18.52 -14.35
CA ILE A 6 -12.23 -18.05 -13.93
C ILE A 6 -12.69 -18.78 -12.65
N ALA A 7 -12.49 -20.10 -12.57
CA ALA A 7 -12.81 -20.87 -11.38
C ALA A 7 -11.99 -20.42 -10.15
N ALA A 8 -10.70 -20.16 -10.33
CA ALA A 8 -9.84 -19.64 -9.27
C ALA A 8 -10.29 -18.24 -8.81
N LEU A 9 -10.67 -17.37 -9.75
CA LEU A 9 -11.19 -16.04 -9.44
C LEU A 9 -12.48 -16.11 -8.62
N LEU A 10 -13.41 -17.00 -9.02
CA LEU A 10 -14.66 -17.23 -8.29
C LEU A 10 -14.43 -17.78 -6.88
N MET A 11 -13.46 -18.69 -6.70
CA MET A 11 -13.07 -19.18 -5.38
C MET A 11 -12.49 -18.07 -4.49
N LEU A 12 -11.69 -17.16 -5.05
CA LEU A 12 -11.18 -16.00 -4.30
C LEU A 12 -12.31 -15.06 -3.85
N ILE A 13 -13.24 -14.76 -4.76
CA ILE A 13 -14.38 -13.88 -4.47
C ILE A 13 -15.29 -14.50 -3.40
N SER A 14 -15.56 -15.80 -3.46
CA SER A 14 -16.38 -16.49 -2.46
C SER A 14 -15.71 -16.50 -1.08
N LEU A 15 -14.39 -16.68 -1.01
CA LEU A 15 -13.63 -16.61 0.25
C LEU A 15 -13.69 -15.21 0.88
N THR A 16 -13.60 -14.15 0.06
CA THR A 16 -13.73 -12.77 0.57
C THR A 16 -15.16 -12.41 0.99
N SER A 17 -16.17 -13.07 0.42
CA SER A 17 -17.58 -12.82 0.74
C SER A 17 -18.00 -13.45 2.09
N TYR A 18 -17.35 -14.54 2.48
CA TYR A 18 -17.53 -15.15 3.80
C TYR A 18 -16.94 -14.27 4.93
N ALA A 19 -15.90 -13.49 4.63
CA ALA A 19 -15.28 -12.58 5.58
C ALA A 19 -16.01 -11.22 5.62
N GLN A 20 -17.20 -11.17 6.24
CA GLN A 20 -17.99 -9.94 6.42
C GLN A 20 -17.25 -8.79 7.17
N GLY A 21 -16.06 -9.03 7.72
CA GLY A 21 -15.22 -8.04 8.38
C GLY A 21 -13.98 -7.60 7.59
N LEU A 22 -13.69 -8.18 6.41
CA LEU A 22 -12.46 -7.89 5.64
C LEU A 22 -12.68 -6.79 4.59
N MET A 23 -12.12 -5.61 4.83
CA MET A 23 -12.21 -4.44 3.94
C MET A 23 -10.88 -4.18 3.24
N TRP A 24 -10.84 -4.31 1.91
CA TRP A 24 -9.66 -3.91 1.14
C TRP A 24 -9.62 -2.39 0.92
N THR A 25 -8.43 -1.80 1.07
CA THR A 25 -8.18 -0.37 0.83
C THR A 25 -6.98 -0.21 -0.10
N ALA A 26 -7.09 0.67 -1.08
CA ALA A 26 -5.96 1.14 -1.86
C ALA A 26 -5.55 2.54 -1.37
N LYS A 27 -4.26 2.80 -1.31
CA LYS A 27 -3.67 4.07 -0.88
C LYS A 27 -2.69 4.55 -1.93
N ALA A 28 -2.78 5.83 -2.30
CA ALA A 28 -1.83 6.51 -3.15
C ALA A 28 -1.67 7.94 -2.64
N GLU A 29 -0.47 8.31 -2.21
CA GLU A 29 -0.20 9.58 -1.55
C GLU A 29 1.15 10.15 -2.02
N LEU A 30 1.19 11.47 -2.17
CA LEU A 30 2.41 12.24 -2.40
C LEU A 30 2.86 12.86 -1.07
N ASN A 31 4.15 12.88 -0.82
CA ASN A 31 4.71 13.42 0.42
C ASN A 31 6.04 14.12 0.15
N MET A 32 6.37 15.12 0.97
CA MET A 32 7.69 15.74 1.00
C MET A 32 8.40 15.29 2.28
N SER A 33 9.52 14.58 2.13
CA SER A 33 10.29 14.07 3.27
C SER A 33 11.77 14.36 3.13
N SER A 34 12.41 14.65 4.27
CA SER A 34 13.86 14.74 4.39
C SER A 34 14.41 13.43 4.98
N MET A 35 15.63 13.06 4.63
CA MET A 35 16.29 11.86 5.17
C MET A 35 17.04 12.28 6.43
N SER A 36 16.61 11.76 7.59
CA SER A 36 17.29 12.04 8.84
C SER A 36 18.68 11.40 8.79
N ASN A 37 19.72 12.11 9.25
CA ASN A 37 21.12 11.68 9.32
C ASN A 37 21.99 11.89 8.05
N VAL A 38 21.61 12.82 7.16
CA VAL A 38 22.50 13.34 6.11
C VAL A 38 22.61 14.85 6.27
N GLU A 39 23.83 15.35 6.46
CA GLU A 39 24.16 16.76 6.80
C GLU A 39 23.67 17.82 5.78
N GLU A 40 23.06 17.40 4.67
CA GLU A 40 22.52 18.29 3.64
C GLU A 40 21.24 17.74 2.98
N SER A 41 20.39 17.02 3.74
CA SER A 41 19.19 16.39 3.18
C SER A 41 18.10 17.41 2.80
N LYS A 42 18.17 17.90 1.55
CA LYS A 42 17.11 18.71 0.92
C LYS A 42 15.76 17.96 1.00
N MET A 43 14.63 18.67 1.11
CA MET A 43 13.31 18.02 0.99
C MET A 43 13.16 17.44 -0.41
N HIS A 44 12.86 16.14 -0.49
CA HIS A 44 12.61 15.45 -1.76
C HIS A 44 11.14 15.04 -1.85
N PRO A 45 10.49 15.23 -3.02
CA PRO A 45 9.18 14.65 -3.25
C PRO A 45 9.28 13.12 -3.27
N GLY A 46 8.37 12.48 -2.57
CA GLY A 46 8.20 11.05 -2.52
C GLY A 46 6.77 10.67 -2.84
N PHE A 47 6.60 9.47 -3.36
CA PHE A 47 5.32 8.86 -3.68
C PHE A 47 5.18 7.56 -2.90
N TYR A 48 4.00 7.32 -2.36
CA TYR A 48 3.65 6.11 -1.64
C TYR A 48 2.41 5.52 -2.28
N ALA A 49 2.50 4.26 -2.72
CA ALA A 49 1.34 3.50 -3.18
C ALA A 49 1.27 2.18 -2.45
N GLY A 50 0.08 1.76 -2.07
CA GLY A 50 -0.08 0.55 -1.28
C GLY A 50 -1.49 0.03 -1.25
N ILE A 51 -1.61 -1.19 -0.73
CA ILE A 51 -2.87 -1.84 -0.45
C ILE A 51 -2.92 -2.17 1.03
N GLY A 52 -4.11 -2.18 1.62
CA GLY A 52 -4.33 -2.65 2.97
C GLY A 52 -5.57 -3.51 3.05
N ALA A 53 -5.60 -4.38 4.04
CA ALA A 53 -6.75 -5.17 4.39
C ALA A 53 -7.13 -4.81 5.82
N GLY A 54 -8.34 -4.30 6.04
CA GLY A 54 -8.89 -4.03 7.35
C GLY A 54 -9.70 -5.22 7.82
N TYR A 55 -9.46 -5.70 9.03
CA TYR A 55 -10.30 -6.68 9.70
C TYR A 55 -10.87 -6.06 10.97
N VAL A 56 -12.20 -6.06 11.09
CA VAL A 56 -12.91 -5.62 12.30
C VAL A 56 -12.98 -6.81 13.25
N ILE A 57 -12.34 -6.70 14.42
CA ILE A 57 -12.37 -7.75 15.44
C ILE A 57 -13.66 -7.61 16.26
N ASP A 58 -13.95 -6.40 16.73
CA ASP A 58 -15.12 -6.05 17.54
C ASP A 58 -15.57 -4.62 17.21
N GLU A 59 -16.72 -4.20 17.74
CA GLU A 59 -17.30 -2.84 17.53
C GLU A 59 -16.34 -1.69 17.89
N THR A 60 -15.35 -1.93 18.76
CA THR A 60 -14.39 -0.91 19.21
C THR A 60 -12.99 -1.08 18.59
N ARG A 61 -12.66 -2.25 18.00
CA ARG A 61 -11.29 -2.59 17.62
C ARG A 61 -11.23 -3.15 16.20
N SER A 62 -10.38 -2.54 15.38
CA SER A 62 -10.04 -3.04 14.05
C SER A 62 -8.53 -3.04 13.86
N VAL A 63 -8.05 -4.01 13.08
CA VAL A 63 -6.66 -4.10 12.64
C VAL A 63 -6.61 -3.91 11.15
N ARG A 64 -5.63 -3.16 10.67
CA ARG A 64 -5.47 -2.91 9.22
C ARG A 64 -4.03 -3.13 8.81
N PRO A 65 -3.60 -4.38 8.54
CA PRO A 65 -2.36 -4.61 7.82
C PRO A 65 -2.35 -3.84 6.48
N SER A 66 -1.23 -3.21 6.17
CA SER A 66 -1.01 -2.53 4.89
C SER A 66 0.39 -2.83 4.35
N LEU A 67 0.46 -2.98 3.04
CA LEU A 67 1.69 -3.08 2.28
C LEU A 67 1.84 -1.78 1.49
N LEU A 68 2.86 -0.98 1.82
CA LEU A 68 3.16 0.28 1.16
C LEU A 68 4.51 0.19 0.42
N PHE A 69 4.48 0.53 -0.86
CA PHE A 69 5.65 0.84 -1.66
C PHE A 69 5.93 2.33 -1.59
N THR A 70 7.16 2.69 -1.26
CA THR A 70 7.62 4.08 -1.22
C THR A 70 8.71 4.29 -2.25
N MET A 71 8.62 5.39 -2.99
CA MET A 71 9.66 5.87 -3.88
C MET A 71 9.98 7.31 -3.50
N LYS A 72 11.25 7.58 -3.26
CA LYS A 72 11.75 8.94 -2.99
C LYS A 72 12.59 9.38 -4.17
N GLY A 73 12.27 10.54 -4.75
CA GLY A 73 13.09 11.14 -5.80
C GLY A 73 14.47 11.49 -5.25
N VAL A 74 15.53 11.23 -6.02
CA VAL A 74 16.90 11.70 -5.73
C VAL A 74 17.21 12.90 -6.62
N LYS A 75 17.64 14.02 -6.04
CA LYS A 75 18.23 15.12 -6.84
C LYS A 75 19.71 14.79 -7.05
N GLN A 76 20.07 14.42 -8.26
CA GLN A 76 21.47 14.23 -8.66
C GLN A 76 21.97 15.53 -9.30
N ASP A 77 22.76 16.30 -8.55
CA ASP A 77 23.40 17.51 -9.04
C ASP A 77 24.53 17.08 -10.01
N TYR A 78 24.22 17.01 -11.31
CA TYR A 78 25.24 16.82 -12.35
C TYR A 78 26.06 18.11 -12.47
N LYS A 79 27.33 18.06 -12.05
CA LYS A 79 28.34 19.08 -12.38
C LYS A 79 29.01 18.69 -13.69
N PHE A 80 28.85 19.52 -14.72
CA PHE A 80 29.70 19.55 -15.91
C PHE A 80 30.92 20.43 -15.65
#